data_AF-A0A495ETV2-F1
#
_entry.id   AF-A0A495ETV2-F1
#
_cell.length_a   1.000
_cell.length_b   1.000
_cell.length_c   1.000
_cell.angle_alpha   90.00
_cell.angle_beta   90.00
_cell.angle_gamma   90.00
#
_symmetry.space_group_name_H-M   'P 1'
#
loop_
_entity.id
_entity.type
_entity.pdbx_description
1 polymer ?
#
loop_
_entity_poly.entity_id
_entity_poly.type
_entity_poly.pdbx_seq_one_letter_code
_entity_poly.pdbx_strand_id
1 'polypeptide(L)'
;MRHGSNPTIRDVAEVAGVSLTTVSYVLSGRSGGTTRISQATQDRVHAAVRELGYVANRAAQGMRRGRTELVAVAVTDLEQPRERALATLLAGILPEHGYQVVILLGGSWRQFMLSGGADGVIRTGAAETDNDAATTAELAGRGVAQVLIADDAGDGSLAGRGGYDVLSAGSDSPEVLAGRAVAVLLGRLRS
;
A
#
# COMPACT_ATOMS: atom_id res chain seq x y z
N MET A 1 -5.39 -28.83 -25.70
CA MET A 1 -5.83 -27.81 -24.73
C MET A 1 -4.71 -26.79 -24.59
N ARG A 2 -4.86 -25.58 -25.16
CA ARG A 2 -3.87 -24.51 -24.99
C ARG A 2 -4.09 -23.87 -23.62
N HIS A 3 -3.07 -23.79 -22.78
CA HIS A 3 -3.12 -23.03 -21.53
C HIS A 3 -3.52 -21.59 -21.88
N GLY A 4 -4.72 -21.17 -21.50
CA GLY A 4 -5.26 -19.85 -21.78
C GLY A 4 -4.37 -18.80 -21.16
N SER A 5 -3.56 -18.14 -21.99
CA SER A 5 -2.74 -17.02 -21.58
C SER A 5 -3.67 -15.92 -21.08
N ASN A 6 -3.57 -15.58 -19.79
CA ASN A 6 -4.23 -14.40 -19.25
C ASN A 6 -3.98 -13.22 -20.20
N PRO A 7 -5.02 -12.46 -20.57
CA PRO A 7 -4.87 -11.28 -21.41
C PRO A 7 -3.76 -10.38 -20.86
N THR A 8 -2.97 -9.82 -21.77
CA THR A 8 -1.87 -8.93 -21.45
C THR A 8 -2.22 -7.50 -21.83
N ILE A 9 -1.43 -6.54 -21.32
CA ILE A 9 -1.59 -5.14 -21.70
C ILE A 9 -1.34 -4.89 -23.20
N ARG A 10 -0.63 -5.80 -23.89
CA ARG A 10 -0.44 -5.74 -25.35
C ARG A 10 -1.72 -6.10 -26.08
N ASP A 11 -2.42 -7.14 -25.61
CA ASP A 11 -3.70 -7.56 -26.19
C ASP A 11 -4.75 -6.44 -26.05
N VAL A 12 -4.77 -5.74 -24.90
CA VAL A 12 -5.61 -4.55 -24.70
C VAL A 12 -5.26 -3.44 -25.70
N ALA A 13 -3.98 -3.18 -25.97
CA ALA A 13 -3.55 -2.14 -26.90
C ALA A 13 -3.97 -2.45 -28.34
N GLU A 14 -3.89 -3.72 -28.74
CA GLU A 14 -4.33 -4.20 -30.04
C GLU A 14 -5.85 -4.03 -30.21
N VAL A 15 -6.65 -4.54 -29.27
CA VAL A 15 -8.13 -4.43 -29.33
C VAL A 15 -8.59 -2.98 -29.27
N ALA A 16 -7.97 -2.15 -28.43
CA ALA A 16 -8.31 -0.74 -28.34
C ALA A 16 -7.82 0.09 -29.54
N GLY A 17 -6.92 -0.44 -30.37
CA GLY A 17 -6.33 0.26 -31.51
C GLY A 17 -5.48 1.47 -31.09
N VAL A 18 -4.64 1.31 -30.06
CA VAL A 18 -3.75 2.37 -29.54
C VAL A 18 -2.38 1.82 -29.16
N SER A 19 -1.42 2.69 -28.87
CA SER A 19 -0.10 2.25 -28.41
C SER A 19 -0.15 1.65 -26.99
N LEU A 20 0.79 0.75 -26.69
CA LEU A 20 0.97 0.20 -25.34
C LEU A 20 1.16 1.31 -24.29
N THR A 21 1.88 2.37 -24.64
CA THR A 21 2.12 3.54 -23.79
C THR A 21 0.81 4.28 -23.50
N THR A 22 -0.07 4.42 -24.50
CA THR A 22 -1.41 5.01 -24.33
C THR A 22 -2.24 4.19 -23.35
N VAL A 23 -2.30 2.86 -23.50
CA VAL A 23 -3.00 1.98 -22.55
C VAL A 23 -2.43 2.15 -21.14
N SER A 24 -1.10 2.14 -20.99
CA SER A 24 -0.46 2.33 -19.68
C SER A 24 -0.81 3.67 -19.04
N TYR A 25 -0.86 4.76 -19.79
CA TYR A 25 -1.28 6.06 -19.27
C TYR A 25 -2.75 6.08 -18.86
N VAL A 26 -3.64 5.49 -19.67
CA VAL A 26 -5.08 5.37 -19.33
C VAL A 26 -5.28 4.57 -18.06
N LEU A 27 -4.67 3.39 -17.96
CA LEU A 27 -4.85 2.50 -16.80
C LEU A 27 -4.15 2.99 -15.53
N SER A 28 -3.16 3.89 -15.65
CA SER A 28 -2.49 4.51 -14.49
C SER A 28 -3.10 5.85 -14.07
N GLY A 29 -4.22 6.27 -14.67
CA GLY A 29 -4.90 7.53 -14.31
C GLY A 29 -4.14 8.80 -14.71
N ARG A 30 -3.05 8.69 -15.48
CA ARG A 30 -2.20 9.82 -15.90
C ARG A 30 -2.71 10.53 -17.16
N SER A 31 -3.89 10.14 -17.68
CA SER A 31 -4.56 10.69 -18.86
C SER A 31 -4.93 12.17 -18.79
N GLY A 32 -5.00 12.72 -17.56
CA GLY A 32 -5.36 14.12 -17.31
C GLY A 32 -4.16 15.08 -17.14
N GLY A 33 -2.93 14.58 -17.14
CA GLY A 33 -1.70 15.37 -16.96
C GLY A 33 -1.06 15.83 -18.28
N THR A 34 0.28 15.80 -18.35
CA THR A 34 1.09 16.28 -19.50
C THR A 34 0.75 15.60 -20.84
N THR A 35 0.15 14.40 -20.80
CA THR A 35 -0.33 13.68 -21.99
C THR A 35 -1.86 13.71 -22.00
N ARG A 36 -2.44 14.64 -22.75
CA ARG A 36 -3.90 14.80 -22.86
C ARG A 36 -4.46 13.71 -23.77
N ILE A 37 -4.99 12.62 -23.20
CA ILE A 37 -5.63 11.54 -23.94
C ILE A 37 -7.13 11.84 -24.06
N SER A 38 -7.67 11.83 -25.29
CA SER A 38 -9.08 12.14 -25.53
C SER A 38 -10.01 11.17 -24.81
N GLN A 39 -11.18 11.64 -24.36
CA GLN A 39 -12.17 10.80 -23.67
C GLN A 39 -12.55 9.57 -24.51
N ALA A 40 -12.79 9.77 -25.81
CA ALA A 40 -13.07 8.67 -26.75
C ALA A 40 -11.97 7.61 -26.80
N THR A 41 -10.70 7.98 -26.58
CA THR A 41 -9.59 7.02 -26.52
C THR A 41 -9.55 6.30 -25.17
N GLN A 42 -9.83 7.00 -24.08
CA GLN A 42 -9.97 6.38 -22.75
C GLN A 42 -11.11 5.34 -22.77
N ASP A 43 -12.25 5.69 -23.36
CA ASP A 43 -13.43 4.82 -23.45
C ASP A 43 -13.14 3.55 -24.25
N ARG A 44 -12.41 3.64 -25.38
CA ARG A 44 -11.97 2.47 -26.16
C ARG A 44 -11.06 1.54 -25.35
N VAL A 45 -10.11 2.10 -24.60
CA VAL A 45 -9.22 1.30 -23.74
C VAL A 45 -10.02 0.60 -22.65
N HIS A 46 -10.94 1.29 -21.97
CA HIS A 46 -11.79 0.68 -20.95
C HIS A 46 -12.76 -0.36 -21.52
N ALA A 47 -13.24 -0.19 -22.76
CA ALA A 47 -14.02 -1.20 -23.45
C ALA A 47 -13.20 -2.47 -23.72
N ALA A 48 -12.00 -2.33 -24.30
CA ALA A 48 -11.09 -3.45 -24.56
C ALA A 48 -10.69 -4.21 -23.29
N VAL A 49 -10.45 -3.49 -22.19
CA VAL A 49 -10.16 -4.11 -20.89
C VAL A 49 -11.33 -4.98 -20.41
N ARG A 50 -12.57 -4.47 -20.51
CA ARG A 50 -13.77 -5.22 -20.12
C ARG A 50 -14.02 -6.41 -21.03
N GLU A 51 -13.84 -6.24 -22.33
CA GLU A 51 -14.01 -7.30 -23.33
C GLU A 51 -13.05 -8.47 -23.09
N LEU A 52 -11.77 -8.17 -22.84
CA LEU A 52 -10.76 -9.19 -22.61
C LEU A 52 -10.78 -9.76 -21.19
N GLY A 53 -11.45 -9.10 -20.23
CA GLY A 53 -11.31 -9.42 -18.82
C GLY A 53 -9.89 -9.14 -18.29
N TYR A 54 -9.18 -8.18 -18.88
CA TYR A 54 -7.83 -7.83 -18.47
C TYR A 54 -7.82 -7.21 -17.07
N VAL A 55 -7.02 -7.77 -16.16
CA VAL A 55 -6.73 -7.16 -14.87
C VAL A 55 -5.25 -6.81 -14.82
N ALA A 56 -4.95 -5.53 -14.60
CA ALA A 56 -3.58 -5.07 -14.50
C ALA A 56 -2.88 -5.74 -13.30
N ASN A 57 -1.78 -6.44 -13.58
CA ASN A 57 -0.93 -6.98 -12.54
C ASN A 57 -0.10 -5.83 -11.93
N ARG A 58 -0.59 -5.26 -10.83
CA ARG A 58 0.08 -4.15 -10.13
C ARG A 58 1.45 -4.54 -9.58
N ALA A 59 1.64 -5.78 -9.12
CA ALA A 59 2.96 -6.26 -8.68
C ALA A 59 4.00 -6.19 -9.83
N ALA A 60 3.62 -6.56 -11.06
CA ALA A 60 4.49 -6.45 -12.22
C ALA A 60 4.73 -4.99 -12.67
N GLN A 61 3.75 -4.10 -12.49
CA GLN A 61 3.93 -2.67 -12.74
C GLN A 61 4.85 -2.03 -11.70
N GLY A 62 4.73 -2.48 -10.45
CA GLY A 62 5.49 -1.98 -9.33
C GLY A 62 6.97 -2.36 -9.37
N MET A 63 7.29 -3.61 -9.74
CA MET A 63 8.67 -4.05 -9.96
C MET A 63 9.41 -3.20 -11.00
N ARG A 64 8.72 -2.75 -12.06
CA ARG A 64 9.32 -1.86 -13.08
C ARG A 64 9.57 -0.44 -12.57
N ARG A 65 8.85 -0.03 -11.51
CA ARG A 65 8.94 1.29 -10.88
C ARG A 65 9.77 1.29 -9.60
N GLY A 66 10.23 0.12 -9.14
CA GLY A 66 10.92 -0.05 -7.86
C GLY A 66 10.02 0.15 -6.63
N ARG A 67 8.70 0.10 -6.79
CA ARG A 67 7.70 0.30 -5.72
C ARG A 67 6.52 -0.64 -5.93
N THR A 68 6.12 -1.39 -4.92
CA THR A 68 5.02 -2.36 -4.95
C THR A 68 3.63 -1.72 -5.06
N GLU A 69 3.48 -0.44 -4.71
CA GLU A 69 2.18 0.23 -4.51
C GLU A 69 1.33 -0.49 -3.43
N LEU A 70 1.99 -1.24 -2.53
CA LEU A 70 1.39 -1.92 -1.39
C LEU A 70 1.82 -1.27 -0.07
N VAL A 71 0.90 -1.20 0.87
CA VAL A 71 1.15 -0.87 2.28
C VAL A 71 0.68 -2.03 3.13
N ALA A 72 1.54 -2.51 4.02
CA ALA A 72 1.18 -3.50 5.01
C ALA A 72 0.50 -2.83 6.21
N VAL A 73 -0.59 -3.39 6.69
CA VAL A 73 -1.21 -3.03 7.97
C VAL A 73 -1.07 -4.23 8.89
N ALA A 74 -0.17 -4.14 9.86
CA ALA A 74 0.08 -5.19 10.82
C ALA A 74 -0.75 -4.96 12.08
N VAL A 75 -1.64 -5.89 12.40
CA VAL A 75 -2.47 -5.86 13.60
C VAL A 75 -2.18 -7.09 14.45
N THR A 76 -2.37 -6.97 15.76
CA THR A 76 -2.09 -8.06 16.70
C THR A 76 -3.27 -9.03 16.75
N ASP A 77 -4.49 -8.49 16.83
CA ASP A 77 -5.72 -9.20 17.07
C ASP A 77 -6.96 -8.43 16.56
N LEU A 78 -7.63 -8.97 15.54
CA LEU A 78 -8.85 -8.38 14.95
C LEU A 78 -10.11 -8.58 15.82
N GLU A 79 -10.04 -9.38 16.88
CA GLU A 79 -11.12 -9.46 17.86
C GLU A 79 -11.22 -8.15 18.66
N GLN A 80 -10.09 -7.48 18.89
CA GLN A 80 -10.04 -6.19 19.55
C GLN A 80 -10.76 -5.10 18.73
N PRO A 81 -11.82 -4.46 19.27
CA PRO A 81 -12.62 -3.49 18.50
C PRO A 81 -11.80 -2.33 17.92
N ARG A 82 -10.80 -1.85 18.66
CA ARG A 82 -9.93 -0.76 18.21
C ARG A 82 -9.07 -1.16 17.02
N GLU A 83 -8.39 -2.29 17.09
CA GLU A 83 -7.54 -2.78 15.99
C GLU A 83 -8.37 -3.10 14.75
N ARG A 84 -9.55 -3.71 14.92
CA ARG A 84 -10.49 -3.94 13.82
C ARG A 84 -10.95 -2.65 13.15
N ALA A 85 -11.26 -1.62 13.95
CA ALA A 85 -11.65 -0.32 13.43
C ALA A 85 -10.50 0.33 12.65
N LEU A 86 -9.29 0.34 13.21
CA LEU A 86 -8.10 0.87 12.55
C LEU A 86 -7.80 0.13 11.23
N ALA A 87 -7.81 -1.20 11.23
CA ALA A 87 -7.59 -1.99 10.02
C ALA A 87 -8.59 -1.64 8.92
N THR A 88 -9.86 -1.49 9.28
CA THR A 88 -10.94 -1.13 8.35
C THR A 88 -10.76 0.29 7.80
N LEU A 89 -10.45 1.25 8.66
CA LEU A 89 -10.23 2.64 8.27
C LEU A 89 -9.00 2.78 7.35
N LEU A 90 -7.88 2.16 7.71
CA LEU A 90 -6.66 2.18 6.91
C LEU A 90 -6.86 1.50 5.55
N ALA A 91 -7.59 0.38 5.51
CA ALA A 91 -7.97 -0.30 4.27
C ALA A 91 -8.90 0.56 3.38
N GLY A 92 -9.64 1.51 3.95
CA GLY A 92 -10.46 2.47 3.21
C GLY A 92 -9.67 3.68 2.69
N ILE A 93 -8.80 4.26 3.53
CA ILE A 93 -8.11 5.53 3.23
C ILE A 93 -6.93 5.34 2.26
N LEU A 94 -6.08 4.32 2.47
CA LEU A 94 -4.86 4.13 1.67
C LEU A 94 -5.12 3.94 0.15
N PRO A 95 -6.19 3.25 -0.29
CA PRO A 95 -6.54 3.16 -1.71
C PRO A 95 -6.85 4.50 -2.37
N GLU A 96 -7.41 5.46 -1.64
CA GLU A 96 -7.65 6.83 -2.15
C GLU A 96 -6.34 7.54 -2.53
N HIS A 97 -5.23 7.10 -1.94
CA HIS A 97 -3.87 7.58 -2.20
C HIS A 97 -3.07 6.69 -3.16
N GLY A 98 -3.72 5.71 -3.81
CA GLY A 98 -3.10 4.83 -4.81
C GLY A 98 -2.35 3.63 -4.24
N TYR A 99 -2.52 3.33 -2.94
CA TYR A 99 -1.91 2.17 -2.30
C TYR A 99 -2.92 1.06 -2.04
N GLN A 100 -2.59 -0.17 -2.43
CA GLN A 100 -3.33 -1.34 -2.00
C GLN A 100 -2.88 -1.76 -0.59
N VAL A 101 -3.80 -2.34 0.18
CA VAL A 101 -3.54 -2.72 1.58
C VAL A 101 -3.49 -4.23 1.71
N VAL A 102 -2.49 -4.72 2.44
CA VAL A 102 -2.43 -6.12 2.91
C VAL A 102 -2.49 -6.09 4.43
N ILE A 103 -3.49 -6.76 5.01
CA ILE A 103 -3.61 -6.89 6.46
C ILE A 103 -2.85 -8.14 6.90
N LEU A 104 -1.95 -7.98 7.85
CA LEU A 104 -1.08 -9.03 8.38
C LEU A 104 -1.33 -9.17 9.89
N LEU A 105 -1.46 -10.40 10.36
CA LEU A 105 -1.75 -10.70 11.76
C LEU A 105 -0.47 -11.11 12.51
N GLY A 106 -0.35 -10.65 13.75
CA GLY A 106 0.77 -10.96 14.63
C GLY A 106 2.12 -10.60 13.99
N GLY A 107 3.12 -11.47 14.13
CA GLY A 107 4.49 -11.21 13.65
C GLY A 107 4.75 -11.48 12.16
N SER A 108 3.72 -11.81 11.36
CA SER A 108 3.87 -12.18 9.94
C SER A 108 4.39 -11.05 9.05
N TRP A 109 4.18 -9.79 9.47
CA TRP A 109 4.68 -8.61 8.79
C TRP A 109 6.21 -8.59 8.65
N ARG A 110 6.96 -9.16 9.60
CA ARG A 110 8.42 -9.09 9.60
C ARG A 110 9.02 -9.71 8.34
N GLN A 111 8.69 -10.98 8.08
CA GLN A 111 9.18 -11.69 6.91
C GLN A 111 8.65 -11.08 5.61
N PHE A 112 7.39 -10.63 5.60
CA PHE A 112 6.77 -9.99 4.45
C PHE A 112 7.45 -8.67 4.07
N MET A 113 7.78 -7.83 5.06
CA MET A 113 8.47 -6.57 4.81
C MET A 113 9.95 -6.81 4.44
N LEU A 114 10.63 -7.75 5.11
CA LEU A 114 12.03 -8.09 4.81
C LEU A 114 12.23 -8.66 3.41
N SER A 115 11.21 -9.29 2.83
CA SER A 115 11.23 -9.78 1.44
C SER A 115 10.86 -8.71 0.41
N GLY A 116 10.58 -7.48 0.83
CA GLY A 116 10.17 -6.38 -0.06
C GLY A 116 8.71 -6.47 -0.50
N GLY A 117 7.83 -7.07 0.32
CA GLY A 117 6.43 -7.28 -0.02
C GLY A 117 5.57 -6.01 -0.06
N ALA A 118 5.99 -4.93 0.59
CA ALA A 118 5.31 -3.63 0.57
C ALA A 118 6.28 -2.45 0.68
N ASP A 119 5.83 -1.26 0.27
CA ASP A 119 6.61 -0.02 0.28
C ASP A 119 6.70 0.60 1.68
N GLY A 120 5.75 0.26 2.55
CA GLY A 120 5.70 0.72 3.94
C GLY A 120 4.75 -0.10 4.80
N VAL A 121 4.83 0.10 6.11
CA VAL A 121 4.02 -0.61 7.11
C VAL A 121 3.44 0.33 8.15
N ILE A 122 2.16 0.15 8.47
CA ILE A 122 1.52 0.69 9.68
C ILE A 122 1.26 -0.47 10.63
N ARG A 123 1.76 -0.37 11.86
CA ARG A 123 1.58 -1.38 12.91
C ARG A 123 0.65 -0.85 13.99
N THR A 124 -0.20 -1.70 14.56
CA THR A 124 -1.02 -1.39 15.73
C THR A 124 -0.68 -2.32 16.89
N GLY A 125 -0.67 -1.81 18.13
CA GLY A 125 -0.56 -2.63 19.33
C GLY A 125 0.55 -2.19 20.29
N ALA A 126 0.85 -3.04 21.27
CA ALA A 126 1.83 -2.77 22.32
C ALA A 126 3.29 -2.86 21.81
N ALA A 127 4.20 -2.33 22.63
CA ALA A 127 5.63 -2.22 22.33
C ALA A 127 6.30 -3.57 21.98
N GLU A 128 7.37 -3.42 21.19
CA GLU A 128 8.13 -4.42 20.46
C GLU A 128 8.54 -5.67 21.26
N THR A 129 8.41 -6.85 20.65
CA THR A 129 9.26 -8.00 21.01
C THR A 129 10.70 -7.75 20.52
N ASP A 130 11.70 -8.42 21.10
CA ASP A 130 13.11 -8.29 20.65
C ASP A 130 13.27 -8.49 19.12
N ASN A 131 12.46 -9.40 18.55
CA ASN A 131 12.43 -9.66 17.11
C ASN A 131 11.81 -8.51 16.30
N ASP A 132 10.89 -7.74 16.88
CA ASP A 132 10.27 -6.59 16.22
C ASP A 132 11.26 -5.43 16.15
N ALA A 133 11.97 -5.15 17.24
CA ALA A 133 12.99 -4.11 17.30
C ALA A 133 14.11 -4.34 16.26
N ALA A 134 14.62 -5.56 16.17
CA ALA A 134 15.63 -5.92 15.17
C ALA A 134 15.12 -5.74 13.74
N THR A 135 13.90 -6.20 13.46
CA THR A 135 13.29 -6.06 12.13
C THR A 135 13.08 -4.59 11.78
N THR A 136 12.58 -3.79 12.73
CA THR A 136 12.31 -2.37 12.53
C THR A 136 13.59 -1.57 12.25
N ALA A 137 14.67 -1.86 12.96
CA ALA A 137 15.98 -1.27 12.68
C ALA A 137 16.51 -1.65 11.29
N GLU A 138 16.34 -2.91 10.88
CA GLU A 138 16.74 -3.37 9.55
C GLU A 138 15.95 -2.67 8.43
N LEU A 139 14.63 -2.57 8.58
CA LEU A 139 13.77 -1.87 7.64
C LEU A 139 14.09 -0.37 7.56
N ALA A 140 14.43 0.25 8.69
CA ALA A 140 14.88 1.64 8.73
C ALA A 140 16.19 1.83 7.94
N GLY A 141 17.15 0.90 8.09
CA GLY A 141 18.39 0.91 7.31
C GLY A 141 18.17 0.75 5.80
N ARG A 142 17.05 0.14 5.40
CA ARG A 142 16.60 0.01 4.00
C ARG A 142 15.76 1.20 3.51
N GLY A 143 15.47 2.18 4.37
CA GLY A 143 14.65 3.35 4.04
C GLY A 143 13.16 3.03 3.90
N VAL A 144 12.67 1.92 4.47
CA VAL A 144 11.25 1.57 4.42
C VAL A 144 10.44 2.50 5.33
N ALA A 145 9.30 2.98 4.83
CA ALA A 145 8.40 3.83 5.59
C ALA A 145 7.66 3.02 6.68
N GLN A 146 7.74 3.47 7.93
CA GLN A 146 7.23 2.71 9.08
C GLN A 146 6.50 3.64 10.05
N VAL A 147 5.27 3.26 10.43
CA VAL A 147 4.48 3.94 11.46
C VAL A 147 3.97 2.92 12.49
N LEU A 148 4.10 3.24 13.77
CA LEU A 148 3.52 2.48 14.88
C LEU A 148 2.42 3.31 15.54
N ILE A 149 1.20 2.78 15.59
CA ILE A 149 0.12 3.28 16.44
C ILE A 149 0.20 2.49 17.75
N ALA A 150 0.80 3.11 18.77
CA ALA A 150 1.02 2.50 20.07
C ALA A 150 -0.18 2.78 20.99
N ASP A 151 -0.67 1.76 21.69
CA ASP A 151 -1.60 1.97 22.80
C ASP A 151 -0.84 2.60 23.98
N ASP A 152 -1.43 3.60 24.64
CA ASP A 152 -0.82 4.28 25.79
C ASP A 152 -0.78 3.34 27.01
N ALA A 153 0.22 2.47 27.05
CA ALA A 153 0.51 1.61 28.20
C ALA A 153 2.01 1.28 28.26
N GLY A 154 2.82 2.30 28.45
CA GLY A 154 4.26 2.19 28.68
C GLY A 154 4.90 3.56 28.58
N ASP A 155 5.87 3.85 29.44
CA ASP A 155 6.56 5.14 29.52
C ASP A 155 6.95 5.69 28.14
N GLY A 156 7.10 7.02 28.04
CA GLY A 156 7.35 7.76 26.80
C GLY A 156 8.71 7.49 26.13
N SER A 157 9.07 6.23 25.90
CA SER A 157 10.37 5.74 25.43
C SER A 157 10.37 5.27 23.96
N LEU A 158 9.19 5.11 23.33
CA LEU A 158 9.10 4.71 21.92
C LEU A 158 9.27 5.87 20.94
N ALA A 159 9.11 7.12 21.38
CA ALA A 159 9.27 8.28 20.51
C ALA A 159 10.74 8.49 20.14
N GLY A 160 11.09 8.31 18.86
CA GLY A 160 12.37 8.75 18.30
C GLY A 160 13.52 7.74 18.37
N ARG A 161 13.27 6.47 18.70
CA ARG A 161 14.29 5.42 18.68
C ARG A 161 14.10 4.50 17.47
N GLY A 162 14.70 4.86 16.33
CA GLY A 162 15.02 3.86 15.29
C GLY A 162 14.23 3.92 13.98
N GLY A 163 14.11 5.08 13.33
CA GLY A 163 13.72 5.13 11.92
C GLY A 163 12.28 4.73 11.57
N TYR A 164 11.39 4.74 12.56
CA TYR A 164 9.93 4.68 12.41
C TYR A 164 9.28 5.83 13.18
N ASP A 165 8.07 6.20 12.78
CA ASP A 165 7.26 7.21 13.44
C ASP A 165 6.30 6.55 14.43
N VAL A 166 6.15 7.14 15.62
CA VAL A 166 5.23 6.63 16.66
C VAL A 166 4.10 7.61 16.88
N LEU A 167 2.88 7.09 16.81
CA LEU A 167 1.66 7.78 17.16
C LEU A 167 1.12 7.16 18.44
N SER A 168 1.18 7.92 19.52
CA SER A 168 0.49 7.57 20.76
C SER A 168 -1.02 7.67 20.53
N ALA A 169 -1.70 6.60 20.94
CA ALA A 169 -3.14 6.42 20.84
C ALA A 169 -3.94 7.44 21.66
N GLY A 170 -3.47 7.82 22.86
CA GLY A 170 -4.19 8.73 23.75
C GLY A 170 -5.66 8.40 23.93
N SER A 171 -6.45 9.47 24.02
CA SER A 171 -7.92 9.43 23.92
C SER A 171 -8.43 9.63 22.48
N ASP A 172 -7.54 9.58 21.47
CA ASP A 172 -7.93 9.83 20.09
C ASP A 172 -8.82 8.69 19.56
N SER A 173 -9.81 9.06 18.76
CA SER A 173 -10.65 8.08 18.08
C SER A 173 -9.86 7.33 17.01
N PRO A 174 -10.28 6.10 16.63
CA PRO A 174 -9.63 5.34 15.56
C PRO A 174 -9.53 6.12 14.24
N GLU A 175 -10.51 6.96 13.92
CA GLU A 175 -10.55 7.80 12.70
C GLU A 175 -9.41 8.82 12.69
N VAL A 176 -9.22 9.53 13.82
CA VAL A 176 -8.17 10.52 13.97
C VAL A 176 -6.79 9.85 13.86
N LEU A 177 -6.62 8.71 14.53
CA LEU A 177 -5.36 7.97 14.48
C LEU A 177 -5.05 7.42 13.10
N ALA A 178 -6.03 6.84 12.41
CA ALA A 178 -5.85 6.33 11.05
C ALA A 178 -5.46 7.47 10.09
N GLY A 179 -6.14 8.61 10.14
CA GLY A 179 -5.82 9.77 9.31
C GLY A 179 -4.41 10.30 9.55
N ARG A 180 -3.99 10.42 10.82
CA ARG A 180 -2.63 10.84 11.19
C ARG A 180 -1.58 9.83 10.72
N ALA A 181 -1.83 8.53 10.92
CA ALA A 181 -0.91 7.46 10.50
C ALA A 181 -0.68 7.46 9.00
N VAL A 182 -1.76 7.60 8.21
CA VAL A 182 -1.66 7.72 6.75
C VAL A 182 -0.89 8.96 6.35
N ALA A 183 -1.18 10.12 6.95
CA ALA A 183 -0.47 11.36 6.62
C ALA A 183 1.05 11.25 6.85
N VAL A 184 1.46 10.66 7.97
CA VAL A 184 2.87 10.42 8.30
C VAL A 184 3.51 9.42 7.32
N LEU A 185 2.85 8.28 7.08
CA LEU A 185 3.35 7.27 6.16
C LEU A 185 3.55 7.83 4.74
N LEU A 186 2.57 8.57 4.22
CA LEU A 186 2.64 9.17 2.89
C LEU A 186 3.75 10.22 2.78
N GLY A 187 4.05 10.95 3.87
CA GLY A 187 5.21 11.84 3.94
C GLY A 187 6.52 11.10 3.72
N ARG A 188 6.69 9.94 4.37
CA ARG A 188 7.87 9.07 4.26
C ARG A 188 7.98 8.37 2.91
N LEU A 189 6.86 7.96 2.30
CA LEU A 189 6.86 7.31 0.98
C LEU A 189 7.22 8.27 -0.17
N ARG A 190 7.19 9.59 0.08
CA ARG A 190 7.52 10.63 -0.90
C ARG A 190 8.93 11.19 -0.77
N SER A 191 9.59 11.00 0.38
CA SER A 191 11.00 11.35 0.61
C SER A 191 11.95 10.31 0.01
#